data_AF-A0A8J2HI52-F1
#
_entry.id   AF-A0A8J2HI52-F1
#
_cell.length_a   1.000
_cell.length_b   1.000
_cell.length_c   1.000
_cell.angle_alpha   90.00
_cell.angle_beta   90.00
_cell.angle_gamma   90.00
#
_symmetry.space_group_name_H-M   'P 1'
#
loop_
_entity.id
_entity.type
_entity.pdbx_description
1 polymer ?
#
loop_
_entity_poly.entity_id
_entity_poly.type
_entity_poly.pdbx_seq_one_letter_code
_entity_poly.pdbx_strand_id
1 'polypeptide(L)'
;IFQNLTNIEAVSDVVGLLAPLSVTMIKIIKLHTSQKRIHELIESIHKPIELLKYSSELEILTTIRTAVFYQNFELALFASVLSVVFSLVFFKSLKASDGLAFFIQFWAILIGCIWFALFDLLVLGSIRWINVQIEILQSNYRNCEPATAERDNFFVTEDTYLQIENYEYFKVTEGQYKIKVFAPFESEEMNVIEDSFILRLKTCLKHHQGIINCIDKFNDTFSLTLPFQMLTSNAVMCFYLYQASWAIKHNKSIIKCVILFFSVITELFYYCISGTLLTLQGEALRDSQYNVPWHNYLNREVGDLLIIALIQSVKPLEIKAGYFSVFSVKTFLSVIFVLQKASSFYAILNTVMD
;
A
#
# COMPACT_ATOMS: atom_id res chain seq x y z
N ILE A 1 -23.12 -29.29 7.64
CA ILE A 1 -22.55 -28.33 6.64
C ILE A 1 -22.92 -28.71 5.21
N PHE A 2 -22.82 -29.98 4.78
CA PHE A 2 -23.19 -30.42 3.42
C PHE A 2 -24.69 -30.63 3.12
N GLN A 3 -25.57 -30.66 4.13
CA GLN A 3 -27.02 -30.89 3.93
C GLN A 3 -27.82 -29.64 3.47
N ASN A 4 -27.20 -28.45 3.39
CA ASN A 4 -27.89 -27.18 3.08
C ASN A 4 -27.63 -26.64 1.65
N LEU A 5 -27.03 -27.45 0.77
CA LEU A 5 -26.65 -27.02 -0.60
C LEU A 5 -27.84 -26.66 -1.50
N THR A 6 -29.07 -27.03 -1.13
CA THR A 6 -30.30 -26.66 -1.84
C THR A 6 -30.76 -25.22 -1.57
N ASN A 7 -30.24 -24.59 -0.51
CA ASN A 7 -30.58 -23.22 -0.16
C ASN A 7 -29.44 -22.29 -0.59
N ILE A 8 -29.58 -21.66 -1.75
CA ILE A 8 -28.59 -20.75 -2.35
C ILE A 8 -28.12 -19.68 -1.34
N GLU A 9 -29.03 -19.22 -0.47
CA GLU A 9 -28.73 -18.26 0.59
C GLU A 9 -27.76 -18.83 1.64
N ALA A 10 -27.91 -20.10 2.02
CA ALA A 10 -27.02 -20.79 2.95
C ALA A 10 -25.65 -21.07 2.32
N VAL A 11 -25.61 -21.49 1.06
CA VAL A 11 -24.36 -21.62 0.30
C VAL A 11 -23.64 -20.28 0.21
N SER A 12 -24.40 -19.20 0.05
CA SER A 12 -23.87 -17.86 -0.05
C SER A 12 -23.26 -17.31 1.22
N ASP A 13 -23.89 -17.54 2.36
CA ASP A 13 -23.27 -17.18 3.63
C ASP A 13 -22.02 -18.02 3.91
N VAL A 14 -22.01 -19.29 3.49
CA VAL A 14 -20.85 -20.18 3.66
C VAL A 14 -19.68 -19.74 2.78
N VAL A 15 -19.90 -19.44 1.50
CA VAL A 15 -18.84 -18.95 0.59
C VAL A 15 -18.33 -17.58 1.02
N GLY A 16 -19.24 -16.66 1.37
CA GLY A 16 -18.90 -15.33 1.87
C GLY A 16 -18.13 -15.32 3.19
N LEU A 17 -18.20 -16.41 3.97
CA LEU A 17 -17.42 -16.59 5.21
C LEU A 17 -16.12 -17.37 4.97
N LEU A 18 -16.18 -18.47 4.21
CA LEU A 18 -15.03 -19.35 3.98
C LEU A 18 -13.93 -18.68 3.15
N ALA A 19 -14.28 -17.88 2.14
CA ALA A 19 -13.28 -17.24 1.31
C ALA A 19 -12.43 -16.22 2.10
N PRO A 20 -13.03 -15.27 2.87
CA PRO A 20 -12.25 -14.41 3.77
C PRO A 20 -11.47 -15.19 4.83
N LEU A 21 -12.03 -16.28 5.39
CA LEU A 21 -11.30 -17.12 6.36
C LEU A 21 -10.10 -17.83 5.74
N SER A 22 -10.20 -18.30 4.50
CA SER A 22 -9.07 -18.92 3.80
C SER A 22 -7.92 -17.92 3.59
N VAL A 23 -8.28 -16.68 3.25
CA VAL A 23 -7.36 -15.56 3.10
C VAL A 23 -6.71 -15.18 4.42
N THR A 24 -7.49 -15.02 5.50
CA THR A 24 -6.94 -14.69 6.82
C THR A 24 -5.98 -15.76 7.30
N MET A 25 -6.31 -17.04 7.11
CA MET A 25 -5.41 -18.15 7.45
C MET A 25 -4.09 -18.06 6.68
N ILE A 26 -4.13 -17.78 5.37
CA ILE A 26 -2.91 -17.62 4.57
C ILE A 26 -2.10 -16.41 5.03
N LYS A 27 -2.74 -15.27 5.33
CA LYS A 27 -2.08 -14.07 5.89
C LYS A 27 -1.41 -14.38 7.23
N ILE A 28 -2.09 -15.08 8.14
CA ILE A 28 -1.57 -15.47 9.46
C ILE A 28 -0.40 -16.45 9.32
N ILE A 29 -0.55 -17.50 8.51
CA ILE A 29 0.52 -18.47 8.22
C ILE A 29 1.72 -17.73 7.65
N LYS A 30 1.49 -16.78 6.75
CA LYS A 30 2.56 -16.00 6.14
C LYS A 30 3.28 -15.14 7.17
N LEU A 31 2.54 -14.41 8.01
CA LEU A 31 3.08 -13.56 9.06
C LEU A 31 3.95 -14.37 10.03
N HIS A 32 3.48 -15.56 10.42
CA HIS A 32 4.22 -16.45 11.32
C HIS A 32 5.46 -17.07 10.64
N THR A 33 5.34 -17.53 9.40
CA THR A 33 6.43 -18.21 8.69
C THR A 33 7.52 -17.24 8.26
N SER A 34 7.16 -16.01 7.90
CA SER A 34 8.07 -14.98 7.37
C SER A 34 8.35 -13.85 8.36
N GLN A 35 8.07 -14.03 9.66
CA GLN A 35 8.17 -12.98 10.68
C GLN A 35 9.53 -12.26 10.66
N LYS A 36 10.64 -13.00 10.60
CA LYS A 36 11.99 -12.42 10.56
C LYS A 36 12.20 -11.52 9.33
N ARG A 37 11.82 -12.02 8.15
CA ARG A 37 11.93 -11.26 6.88
C ARG A 37 11.07 -10.00 6.90
N ILE A 38 9.85 -10.10 7.46
CA ILE A 38 8.94 -8.96 7.60
C ILE A 38 9.51 -7.94 8.58
N HIS A 39 10.09 -8.37 9.70
CA HIS A 39 10.73 -7.49 10.67
C HIS A 39 11.93 -6.74 10.06
N GLU A 40 12.83 -7.47 9.40
CA GLU A 40 13.99 -6.89 8.69
C GLU A 40 13.54 -5.89 7.61
N LEU A 41 12.46 -6.20 6.89
CA LEU A 41 11.89 -5.31 5.89
C LEU A 41 11.34 -4.02 6.52
N ILE A 42 10.56 -4.14 7.59
CA ILE A 42 9.99 -3.00 8.32
C ILE A 42 11.11 -2.12 8.88
N GLU A 43 12.15 -2.71 9.46
CA GLU A 43 13.30 -1.99 10.00
C GLU A 43 14.05 -1.24 8.90
N SER A 44 14.31 -1.90 7.76
CA SER A 44 14.94 -1.26 6.60
C SER A 44 14.15 -0.08 6.05
N ILE A 45 12.82 -0.13 6.15
CA ILE A 45 11.93 0.96 5.70
C ILE A 45 11.90 2.08 6.74
N HIS A 46 11.76 1.77 8.03
CA HIS A 46 11.51 2.78 9.05
C HIS A 46 12.77 3.50 9.53
N LYS A 47 13.93 2.86 9.52
CA LYS A 47 15.16 3.44 10.06
C LYS A 47 15.53 4.80 9.41
N PRO A 48 15.51 4.97 8.07
CA PRO A 48 15.72 6.29 7.46
C PRO A 48 14.65 7.31 7.84
N ILE A 49 13.39 6.87 7.97
CA ILE A 49 12.25 7.74 8.28
C ILE A 49 12.32 8.25 9.71
N GLU A 50 12.76 7.43 10.66
CA GLU A 50 12.99 7.84 12.04
C GLU A 50 14.01 8.98 12.14
N LEU A 51 15.03 8.94 11.31
CA LEU A 51 16.03 10.01 11.21
C LEU A 51 15.42 11.27 10.56
N LEU A 52 14.70 11.11 9.45
CA LEU A 52 14.05 12.22 8.72
C LEU A 52 12.96 12.94 9.52
N LYS A 53 12.38 12.31 10.55
CA LYS A 53 11.44 12.99 11.48
C LYS A 53 12.07 14.13 12.28
N TYR A 54 13.39 14.19 12.36
CA TYR A 54 14.12 15.27 13.03
C TYR A 54 14.68 16.30 12.05
N SER A 55 14.32 16.22 10.76
CA SER A 55 14.76 17.16 9.73
C SER A 55 14.44 18.60 10.10
N SER A 56 15.33 19.55 9.80
CA SER A 56 15.04 20.98 9.99
C SER A 56 14.10 21.52 8.90
N GLU A 57 13.97 20.82 7.79
CA GLU A 57 13.16 21.22 6.65
C GLU A 57 11.68 20.91 6.87
N LEU A 58 10.87 21.97 6.88
CA LEU A 58 9.42 21.89 7.07
C LEU A 58 8.76 20.93 6.08
N GLU A 59 9.20 20.96 4.82
CA GLU A 59 8.59 20.18 3.74
C GLU A 59 8.74 18.67 3.95
N ILE A 60 9.92 18.20 4.39
CA ILE A 60 10.17 16.78 4.72
C ILE A 60 9.22 16.34 5.83
N LEU A 61 9.06 17.17 6.86
CA LEU A 61 8.16 16.90 7.98
C LEU A 61 6.69 16.87 7.54
N THR A 62 6.28 17.75 6.62
CA THR A 62 4.92 17.73 6.05
C THR A 62 4.64 16.49 5.20
N THR A 63 5.60 16.02 4.41
CA THR A 63 5.47 14.77 3.63
C THR A 63 5.28 13.58 4.57
N ILE A 64 6.11 13.47 5.62
CA ILE A 64 5.98 12.41 6.63
C ILE A 64 4.63 12.50 7.34
N ARG A 65 4.20 13.69 7.77
CA ARG A 65 2.95 13.85 8.51
C ARG A 65 1.72 13.58 7.64
N THR A 66 1.76 13.96 6.36
CA THR A 66 0.76 13.60 5.36
C THR A 66 0.67 12.08 5.19
N ALA A 67 1.81 11.39 5.10
CA ALA A 67 1.83 9.92 5.02
C ALA A 67 1.24 9.25 6.28
N VAL A 68 1.50 9.80 7.48
CA VAL A 68 0.89 9.35 8.75
C VAL A 68 -0.62 9.62 8.76
N PHE A 69 -1.05 10.78 8.27
CA PHE A 69 -2.46 11.11 8.16
C PHE A 69 -3.21 10.10 7.28
N TYR A 70 -2.68 9.79 6.09
CA TYR A 70 -3.26 8.77 5.22
C TYR A 70 -3.23 7.36 5.84
N GLN A 71 -2.17 6.98 6.56
CA GLN A 71 -2.16 5.71 7.32
C GLN A 71 -3.30 5.66 8.34
N ASN A 72 -3.50 6.75 9.10
CA ASN A 72 -4.54 6.83 10.12
C ASN A 72 -5.94 6.86 9.50
N PHE A 73 -6.10 7.54 8.36
CA PHE A 73 -7.34 7.54 7.59
C PHE A 73 -7.69 6.14 7.08
N GLU A 74 -6.71 5.41 6.51
CA GLU A 74 -6.89 4.01 6.11
C GLU A 74 -7.26 3.13 7.31
N LEU A 75 -6.58 3.28 8.45
CA LEU A 75 -6.92 2.56 9.69
C LEU A 75 -8.37 2.82 10.12
N ALA A 76 -8.81 4.08 10.10
CA ALA A 76 -10.18 4.46 10.45
C ALA A 76 -11.20 3.85 9.47
N LEU A 77 -10.89 3.86 8.17
CA LEU A 77 -11.71 3.22 7.15
C LEU A 77 -11.82 1.70 7.37
N PHE A 78 -10.70 1.00 7.56
CA PHE A 78 -10.71 -0.44 7.86
C PHE A 78 -11.51 -0.75 9.13
N ALA A 79 -11.35 0.04 10.19
CA ALA A 79 -12.12 -0.11 11.43
C ALA A 79 -13.62 0.11 11.22
N SER A 80 -14.00 1.11 10.41
CA SER A 80 -15.40 1.39 10.07
C SER A 80 -16.05 0.24 9.30
N VAL A 81 -15.34 -0.30 8.30
CA VAL A 81 -15.78 -1.44 7.49
C VAL A 81 -15.90 -2.68 8.37
N LEU A 82 -14.92 -2.94 9.23
CA LEU A 82 -14.97 -4.04 10.21
C LEU A 82 -16.22 -3.96 11.09
N SER A 83 -16.53 -2.77 11.61
CA SER A 83 -17.69 -2.54 12.48
C SER A 83 -19.02 -2.83 11.77
N VAL A 84 -19.12 -2.42 10.50
CA VAL A 84 -20.31 -2.70 9.67
C VAL A 84 -20.43 -4.19 9.36
N VAL A 85 -19.34 -4.84 8.92
CA VAL A 85 -19.31 -6.28 8.63
C VAL A 85 -19.67 -7.07 9.89
N PHE A 86 -19.09 -6.70 11.02
CA PHE A 86 -19.36 -7.30 12.32
C PHE A 86 -20.83 -7.17 12.70
N SER A 87 -21.43 -5.98 12.56
CA SER A 87 -22.84 -5.76 12.82
C SER A 87 -23.72 -6.66 11.95
N LEU A 88 -23.43 -6.75 10.64
CA LEU A 88 -24.18 -7.60 9.69
C LEU A 88 -24.09 -9.10 10.01
N VAL A 89 -22.94 -9.57 10.49
CA VAL A 89 -22.74 -10.98 10.88
C VAL A 89 -23.38 -11.26 12.25
N PHE A 90 -23.24 -10.34 13.21
CA PHE A 90 -23.75 -10.46 14.57
C PHE A 90 -25.29 -10.49 14.62
N PHE A 91 -25.96 -9.63 13.85
CA PHE A 91 -27.44 -9.62 13.78
C PHE A 91 -28.03 -10.95 13.29
N LYS A 92 -27.27 -11.75 12.52
CA LYS A 92 -27.71 -13.08 12.05
C LYS A 92 -27.45 -14.19 13.07
N SER A 93 -26.41 -14.07 13.90
CA SER A 93 -25.98 -15.10 14.85
C SER A 93 -26.82 -15.15 16.14
N LEU A 94 -27.57 -14.10 16.45
CA LEU A 94 -28.52 -14.01 17.58
C LEU A 94 -29.62 -15.11 17.61
N LYS A 95 -29.75 -15.93 16.56
CA LYS A 95 -30.69 -17.05 16.51
C LYS A 95 -30.12 -18.39 17.02
N ALA A 96 -28.85 -18.47 17.43
CA ALA A 96 -28.24 -19.70 17.93
C ALA A 96 -28.51 -19.91 19.44
N SER A 97 -29.05 -21.09 19.78
CA SER A 97 -29.57 -21.49 21.11
C SER A 97 -28.52 -21.64 22.23
N ASP A 98 -27.22 -21.61 21.92
CA ASP A 98 -26.16 -21.93 22.89
C ASP A 98 -25.21 -20.74 23.10
N GLY A 99 -25.31 -20.09 24.27
CA GLY A 99 -24.53 -18.89 24.60
C GLY A 99 -23.00 -19.07 24.53
N LEU A 100 -22.51 -20.28 24.79
CA LEU A 100 -21.07 -20.60 24.71
C LEU A 100 -20.57 -20.69 23.26
N ALA A 101 -21.34 -21.35 22.38
CA ALA A 101 -21.00 -21.44 20.96
C ALA A 101 -21.01 -20.06 20.30
N PHE A 102 -21.98 -19.22 20.68
CA PHE A 102 -22.05 -17.82 20.25
C PHE A 102 -20.81 -17.02 20.68
N PHE A 103 -20.41 -17.12 21.94
CA PHE A 103 -19.23 -16.42 22.46
C PHE A 103 -17.94 -16.84 21.73
N ILE A 104 -17.76 -18.14 21.49
CA ILE A 104 -16.59 -18.65 20.75
C ILE A 104 -16.58 -18.13 19.31
N GLN A 105 -17.72 -18.17 18.61
CA GLN A 105 -17.83 -17.66 17.23
C GLN A 105 -17.57 -16.16 17.16
N PHE A 106 -18.06 -15.41 18.15
CA PHE A 106 -17.85 -13.96 18.27
C PHE A 106 -16.36 -13.61 18.30
N TRP A 107 -15.61 -14.21 19.24
CA TRP A 107 -14.19 -13.91 19.39
C TRP A 107 -13.38 -14.38 18.20
N ALA A 108 -13.71 -15.53 17.62
CA ALA A 108 -13.03 -16.04 16.43
C ALA A 108 -13.16 -15.08 15.23
N ILE A 109 -14.35 -14.55 14.98
CA ILE A 109 -14.59 -13.60 13.89
C ILE A 109 -13.89 -12.27 14.18
N LEU A 110 -14.02 -11.74 15.40
CA LEU A 110 -13.40 -10.48 15.80
C LEU A 110 -11.88 -10.53 15.62
N ILE A 111 -11.24 -11.57 16.16
CA ILE A 111 -9.79 -11.78 16.06
C ILE A 111 -9.37 -11.95 14.59
N GLY A 112 -10.12 -12.73 13.81
CA GLY A 112 -9.85 -12.92 12.38
C GLY A 112 -9.88 -11.62 11.58
N CYS A 113 -10.87 -10.77 11.81
CA CYS A 113 -10.99 -9.48 11.13
C CYS A 113 -9.89 -8.49 11.57
N ILE A 114 -9.50 -8.50 12.84
CA ILE A 114 -8.37 -7.68 13.32
C ILE A 114 -7.08 -8.09 12.60
N TRP A 115 -6.78 -9.39 12.54
CA TRP A 115 -5.60 -9.90 11.82
C TRP A 115 -5.62 -9.57 10.34
N PHE A 116 -6.80 -9.65 9.70
CA PHE A 116 -6.98 -9.26 8.31
C PHE A 116 -6.56 -7.80 8.10
N ALA A 117 -7.15 -6.87 8.86
CA ALA A 117 -6.86 -5.44 8.73
C ALA A 117 -5.41 -5.11 9.08
N LEU A 118 -4.85 -5.72 10.13
CA LEU A 118 -3.44 -5.50 10.50
C LEU A 118 -2.48 -5.89 9.38
N PHE A 119 -2.75 -6.99 8.68
CA PHE A 119 -1.91 -7.42 7.56
C PHE A 119 -1.98 -6.43 6.39
N ASP A 120 -3.18 -5.99 6.00
CA ASP A 120 -3.35 -5.04 4.90
C ASP A 120 -2.73 -3.69 5.24
N LEU A 121 -2.89 -3.21 6.47
CA LEU A 121 -2.24 -2.00 6.97
C LEU A 121 -0.72 -2.08 6.99
N LEU A 122 -0.16 -3.25 7.32
CA LEU A 122 1.28 -3.49 7.28
C LEU A 122 1.79 -3.39 5.84
N VAL A 123 1.10 -4.03 4.91
CA VAL A 123 1.49 -4.03 3.50
C VAL A 123 1.36 -2.63 2.88
N LEU A 124 0.19 -2.01 2.97
CA LEU A 124 -0.07 -0.67 2.42
C LEU A 124 0.83 0.38 3.07
N GLY A 125 1.02 0.29 4.39
CA GLY A 125 1.96 1.14 5.13
C GLY A 125 3.39 1.00 4.64
N SER A 126 3.86 -0.23 4.41
CA SER A 126 5.21 -0.46 3.87
C SER A 126 5.41 0.18 2.50
N ILE A 127 4.44 0.03 1.60
CA ILE A 127 4.48 0.65 0.25
C ILE A 127 4.51 2.18 0.37
N ARG A 128 3.68 2.75 1.25
CA ARG A 128 3.61 4.21 1.44
C ARG A 128 4.90 4.79 1.98
N TRP A 129 5.52 4.12 2.95
CA TRP A 129 6.80 4.56 3.51
C TRP A 129 7.96 4.44 2.51
N ILE A 130 7.94 3.42 1.64
CA ILE A 130 8.88 3.34 0.50
C ILE A 130 8.67 4.53 -0.45
N ASN A 131 7.41 4.91 -0.75
CA ASN A 131 7.12 6.07 -1.59
C ASN A 131 7.67 7.37 -1.00
N VAL A 132 7.53 7.58 0.32
CA VAL A 132 8.11 8.75 1.01
C VAL A 132 9.63 8.78 0.86
N GLN A 133 10.33 7.64 0.99
CA GLN A 133 11.77 7.60 0.78
C GLN A 133 12.16 7.95 -0.66
N ILE A 134 11.40 7.48 -1.66
CA ILE A 134 11.65 7.80 -3.07
C ILE A 134 11.43 9.29 -3.34
N GLU A 135 10.38 9.88 -2.78
CA GLU A 135 10.09 11.31 -2.92
C GLU A 135 11.21 12.19 -2.33
N ILE A 136 11.72 11.84 -1.15
CA ILE A 136 12.85 12.57 -0.55
C ILE A 136 14.14 12.32 -1.35
N LEU A 137 14.35 11.10 -1.84
CA LEU A 137 15.50 10.79 -2.68
C LEU A 137 15.47 11.55 -4.02
N GLN A 138 14.30 11.74 -4.63
CA GLN A 138 14.13 12.61 -5.79
C GLN A 138 14.63 14.02 -5.50
N SER A 139 14.27 14.55 -4.34
CA SER A 139 14.75 15.86 -3.92
C SER A 139 16.26 15.89 -3.74
N ASN A 140 16.85 14.87 -3.12
CA ASN A 140 18.30 14.77 -2.95
C ASN A 140 19.05 14.77 -4.28
N TYR A 141 18.52 14.12 -5.33
CA TYR A 141 19.08 14.22 -6.68
C TYR A 141 18.98 15.65 -7.24
N ARG A 142 17.87 16.37 -7.02
CA ARG A 142 17.73 17.78 -7.43
C ARG A 142 18.69 18.71 -6.69
N ASN A 143 18.95 18.41 -5.42
CA ASN A 143 19.77 19.21 -4.50
C ASN A 143 21.20 18.63 -4.33
N CYS A 144 21.69 17.92 -5.35
CA CYS A 144 22.99 17.25 -5.28
C CYS A 144 24.18 18.22 -5.30
N GLU A 145 23.97 19.47 -5.71
CA GLU A 145 24.96 20.54 -5.77
C GLU A 145 25.16 21.21 -4.39
N PRO A 146 26.35 21.10 -3.76
CA PRO A 146 26.60 21.70 -2.45
C PRO A 146 26.53 23.23 -2.43
N ALA A 147 26.86 23.88 -3.55
CA ALA A 147 26.82 25.34 -3.64
C ALA A 147 25.39 25.92 -3.60
N THR A 148 24.38 25.13 -3.98
CA THR A 148 22.98 25.60 -4.07
C THR A 148 22.10 25.04 -2.96
N ALA A 149 22.46 23.91 -2.37
CA ALA A 149 21.67 23.25 -1.35
C ALA A 149 22.53 22.85 -0.16
N GLU A 150 22.17 23.36 1.02
CA GLU A 150 22.81 22.96 2.26
C GLU A 150 22.37 21.54 2.67
N ARG A 151 23.24 20.86 3.39
CA ARG A 151 22.93 19.58 4.00
C ARG A 151 22.11 19.82 5.25
N ASP A 152 21.03 19.07 5.42
CA ASP A 152 20.19 19.19 6.60
C ASP A 152 20.97 18.80 7.87
N ASN A 153 20.83 19.63 8.90
CA ASN A 153 21.53 19.51 10.18
C ASN A 153 20.65 18.90 11.29
N PHE A 154 19.38 18.59 10.99
CA PHE A 154 18.41 17.93 11.90
C PHE A 154 18.12 18.69 13.20
N PHE A 155 18.35 20.00 13.22
CA PHE A 155 17.93 20.85 14.33
C PHE A 155 16.50 21.36 14.08
N VAL A 156 15.52 20.76 14.77
CA VAL A 156 14.15 21.24 14.73
C VAL A 156 14.03 22.49 15.61
N THR A 157 13.87 23.65 14.99
CA THR A 157 13.55 24.91 15.68
C THR A 157 12.11 24.94 16.22
N GLU A 158 11.89 25.60 17.35
CA GLU A 158 10.58 25.74 18.00
C GLU A 158 9.53 26.38 17.07
N ASP A 159 9.95 27.36 16.27
CA ASP A 159 9.12 27.99 15.23
C ASP A 159 8.66 26.99 14.14
N THR A 160 9.55 26.06 13.75
CA THR A 160 9.22 25.02 12.76
C THR A 160 8.17 24.07 13.31
N TYR A 161 8.27 23.71 14.59
CA TYR A 161 7.27 22.86 15.25
C TYR A 161 5.88 23.52 15.28
N LEU A 162 5.81 24.80 15.62
CA LEU A 162 4.54 25.56 15.66
C LEU A 162 3.91 25.74 14.27
N GLN A 163 4.71 25.91 13.22
CA GLN A 163 4.22 25.94 11.83
C GLN A 163 3.65 24.59 11.40
N ILE A 164 4.28 23.48 11.81
CA ILE A 164 3.80 22.12 11.54
C ILE A 164 2.48 21.82 12.25
N GLU A 165 2.34 22.22 13.51
CA GLU A 165 1.12 22.01 14.29
C GLU A 165 -0.10 22.70 13.67
N ASN A 166 0.10 23.92 13.14
CA ASN A 166 -0.94 24.73 12.53
C ASN A 166 -1.15 24.50 11.03
N TYR A 167 -0.43 23.55 10.41
CA TYR A 167 -0.49 23.33 8.96
C TYR A 167 -1.78 22.61 8.55
N GLU A 168 -2.56 23.22 7.65
CA GLU A 168 -3.80 22.64 7.11
C GLU A 168 -3.51 21.63 5.98
N TYR A 169 -3.53 20.34 6.31
CA TYR A 169 -3.25 19.21 5.40
C TYR A 169 -4.00 19.21 4.07
N PHE A 170 -5.21 19.77 4.02
CA PHE A 170 -6.07 19.74 2.84
C PHE A 170 -5.77 20.83 1.80
N LYS A 171 -4.84 21.76 2.07
CA LYS A 171 -4.47 22.85 1.14
C LYS A 171 -3.26 22.54 0.27
N VAL A 172 -2.63 21.37 0.42
CA VAL A 172 -1.46 20.97 -0.37
C VAL A 172 -1.90 20.77 -1.82
N THR A 173 -1.62 21.76 -2.66
CA THR A 173 -1.78 21.68 -4.10
C THR A 173 -0.46 21.15 -4.67
N GLU A 174 -0.51 20.15 -5.55
CA GLU A 174 0.67 19.64 -6.27
C GLU A 174 1.43 20.81 -6.93
N GLY A 175 2.60 21.17 -6.39
CA GLY A 175 3.56 22.06 -7.07
C GLY A 175 4.09 23.29 -6.33
N GLN A 176 3.71 23.58 -5.08
CA GLN A 176 4.14 24.86 -4.44
C GLN A 176 5.32 24.79 -3.47
N TYR A 177 5.82 23.60 -3.10
CA TYR A 177 6.88 23.46 -2.11
C TYR A 177 7.82 22.33 -2.55
N LYS A 178 9.08 22.69 -2.82
CA LYS A 178 10.13 21.76 -3.27
C LYS A 178 11.20 21.77 -2.20
N ILE A 179 11.48 20.59 -1.63
CA ILE A 179 12.49 20.40 -0.59
C ILE A 179 13.79 21.03 -1.11
N LYS A 180 14.40 21.94 -0.33
CA LYS A 180 15.56 22.73 -0.78
C LYS A 180 16.89 22.21 -0.25
N VAL A 181 16.84 21.38 0.79
CA VAL A 181 18.02 20.81 1.44
C VAL A 181 18.37 19.43 0.87
N PHE A 182 19.61 19.02 1.09
CA PHE A 182 20.04 17.63 0.92
C PHE A 182 19.84 16.88 2.24
N ALA A 183 18.92 15.91 2.25
CA ALA A 183 18.51 15.17 3.44
C ALA A 183 19.24 13.81 3.53
N PRO A 184 20.14 13.59 4.49
CA PRO A 184 20.77 12.30 4.69
C PRO A 184 19.79 11.25 5.21
N PHE A 185 20.03 9.98 4.87
CA PHE A 185 19.21 8.85 5.34
C PHE A 185 19.90 8.04 6.43
N GLU A 186 21.20 8.28 6.66
CA GLU A 186 22.00 7.65 7.70
C GLU A 186 22.70 8.72 8.57
N SER A 187 22.89 8.45 9.86
CA SER A 187 23.51 9.39 10.80
C SER A 187 24.95 9.76 10.43
N GLU A 188 25.67 8.83 9.80
CA GLU A 188 27.05 9.03 9.31
C GLU A 188 27.12 10.10 8.20
N GLU A 189 26.01 10.32 7.50
CA GLU A 189 25.93 11.27 6.38
C GLU A 189 25.64 12.70 6.84
N MET A 190 25.41 12.94 8.14
CA MET A 190 25.12 14.28 8.68
C MET A 190 26.38 15.14 8.76
N ASN A 191 27.52 14.57 9.18
CA ASN A 191 28.73 15.31 9.51
C ASN A 191 29.87 14.93 8.55
N VAL A 192 29.74 15.41 7.31
CA VAL A 192 30.77 15.21 6.27
C VAL A 192 31.76 16.37 6.29
N ILE A 193 33.07 16.06 6.36
CA ILE A 193 34.15 17.05 6.39
C ILE A 193 34.27 17.80 5.05
N GLU A 194 34.13 17.09 3.93
CA GLU A 194 34.20 17.64 2.58
C GLU A 194 32.96 17.24 1.78
N ASP A 195 31.95 18.12 1.79
CA ASP A 195 30.70 17.89 1.07
C ASP A 195 30.87 18.24 -0.42
N SER A 196 30.99 17.22 -1.25
CA SER A 196 31.19 17.36 -2.69
C SER A 196 30.01 16.79 -3.47
N PHE A 197 29.80 17.31 -4.68
CA PHE A 197 28.79 16.80 -5.62
C PHE A 197 28.93 15.29 -5.86
N ILE A 198 30.15 14.80 -6.08
CA ILE A 198 30.42 13.37 -6.32
C ILE A 198 30.01 12.53 -5.11
N LEU A 199 30.31 13.00 -3.89
CA LEU A 199 29.93 12.30 -2.66
C LEU A 199 28.41 12.24 -2.52
N ARG A 200 27.69 13.37 -2.69
CA ARG A 200 26.23 13.41 -2.66
C ARG A 200 25.60 12.48 -3.70
N LEU A 201 26.15 12.44 -4.91
CA LEU A 201 25.67 11.56 -5.97
C LEU A 201 25.86 10.07 -5.62
N LYS A 202 27.03 9.71 -5.07
CA LYS A 202 27.29 8.35 -4.57
C LYS A 202 26.33 7.95 -3.45
N THR A 203 26.04 8.87 -2.51
CA THR A 203 25.07 8.66 -1.45
C THR A 203 23.67 8.42 -2.02
N CYS A 204 23.22 9.23 -2.97
CA CYS A 204 21.92 9.04 -3.62
C CYS A 204 21.82 7.70 -4.34
N LEU A 205 22.89 7.26 -5.00
CA LEU A 205 22.99 5.97 -5.66
C LEU A 205 22.92 4.80 -4.67
N LYS A 206 23.63 4.91 -3.55
CA LYS A 206 23.58 3.91 -2.46
C LYS A 206 22.14 3.74 -1.96
N HIS A 207 21.44 4.85 -1.71
CA HIS A 207 20.05 4.82 -1.23
C HIS A 207 19.08 4.31 -2.29
N HIS A 208 19.26 4.70 -3.56
CA HIS A 208 18.47 4.17 -4.67
C HIS A 208 18.58 2.64 -4.75
N GLN A 209 19.81 2.11 -4.70
CA GLN A 209 20.05 0.68 -4.71
C GLN A 209 19.45 -0.02 -3.47
N GLY A 210 19.51 0.62 -2.30
CA GLY A 210 18.87 0.15 -1.07
C GLY A 210 17.36 0.02 -1.21
N ILE A 211 16.70 1.04 -1.78
CA ILE A 211 15.25 1.05 -2.04
C ILE A 211 14.86 -0.04 -3.04
N ILE A 212 15.61 -0.20 -4.14
CA ILE A 212 15.37 -1.30 -5.11
C ILE A 212 15.42 -2.65 -4.40
N ASN A 213 16.46 -2.86 -3.57
CA ASN A 213 16.62 -4.11 -2.84
C ASN A 213 15.50 -4.32 -1.79
N CYS A 214 15.01 -3.23 -1.19
CA CYS A 214 13.86 -3.25 -0.28
C CYS A 214 12.57 -3.68 -1.01
N ILE A 215 12.32 -3.13 -2.21
CA ILE A 215 11.15 -3.48 -3.04
C ILE A 215 11.25 -4.93 -3.53
N ASP A 216 12.43 -5.38 -3.96
CA ASP A 216 12.64 -6.78 -4.36
C ASP A 216 12.41 -7.74 -3.16
N LYS A 217 12.94 -7.43 -1.97
CA LYS A 217 12.64 -8.19 -0.72
C LYS A 217 11.16 -8.17 -0.34
N PHE A 218 10.49 -7.03 -0.52
CA PHE A 218 9.04 -6.91 -0.30
C PHE A 218 8.28 -7.85 -1.24
N ASN A 219 8.60 -7.80 -2.54
CA ASN A 219 7.97 -8.63 -3.56
C ASN A 219 8.22 -10.12 -3.31
N ASP A 220 9.45 -10.51 -2.96
CA ASP A 220 9.78 -11.89 -2.62
C ASP A 220 9.05 -12.36 -1.36
N THR A 221 8.97 -11.49 -0.35
CA THR A 221 8.25 -11.78 0.89
C THR A 221 6.78 -12.01 0.59
N PHE A 222 6.10 -11.16 -0.18
CA PHE A 222 4.66 -11.26 -0.38
C PHE A 222 4.21 -11.94 -1.70
N SER A 223 5.17 -12.54 -2.43
CA SER A 223 5.03 -13.14 -3.76
C SER A 223 3.87 -14.13 -3.93
N LEU A 224 3.54 -14.91 -2.90
CA LEU A 224 2.40 -15.86 -2.95
C LEU A 224 1.13 -15.29 -2.34
N THR A 225 1.25 -14.43 -1.32
CA THR A 225 0.12 -13.95 -0.53
C THR A 225 -0.70 -12.92 -1.29
N LEU A 226 -0.06 -11.96 -1.96
CA LEU A 226 -0.76 -10.91 -2.70
C LEU A 226 -1.52 -11.40 -3.96
N PRO A 227 -0.98 -12.28 -4.83
CA PRO A 227 -1.79 -12.80 -5.92
C PRO A 227 -2.95 -13.66 -5.43
N PHE A 228 -2.76 -14.42 -4.35
CA PHE A 228 -3.84 -15.19 -3.73
C PHE A 228 -4.94 -14.27 -3.18
N GLN A 229 -4.56 -13.16 -2.55
CA GLN A 229 -5.49 -12.11 -2.12
C GLN A 229 -6.30 -11.59 -3.30
N MET A 230 -5.63 -11.18 -4.38
CA MET A 230 -6.28 -10.63 -5.57
C MET A 230 -7.25 -11.63 -6.21
N LEU A 231 -6.85 -12.90 -6.34
CA LEU A 231 -7.69 -13.95 -6.91
C LEU A 231 -8.95 -14.18 -6.04
N THR A 232 -8.77 -14.26 -4.73
CA THR A 232 -9.87 -14.51 -3.81
C THR A 232 -10.83 -13.31 -3.76
N SER A 233 -10.31 -12.09 -3.73
CA SER A 233 -11.14 -10.87 -3.79
C SER A 233 -11.96 -10.82 -5.07
N ASN A 234 -11.39 -11.20 -6.23
CA ASN A 234 -12.13 -11.27 -7.48
C ASN A 234 -13.25 -12.32 -7.46
N ALA A 235 -12.95 -13.53 -6.95
CA ALA A 235 -13.96 -14.58 -6.81
C ALA A 235 -15.10 -14.18 -5.86
N VAL A 236 -14.78 -13.54 -4.74
CA VAL A 236 -15.75 -13.02 -3.77
C VAL A 236 -16.61 -11.91 -4.37
N MET A 237 -16.02 -11.00 -5.16
CA MET A 237 -16.78 -9.96 -5.87
C MET A 237 -17.77 -10.55 -6.88
N CYS A 238 -17.36 -11.52 -7.71
CA CYS A 238 -18.27 -12.25 -8.60
C CYS A 238 -19.42 -12.89 -7.83
N PHE A 239 -19.11 -13.47 -6.67
CA PHE A 239 -20.08 -14.15 -5.85
C PHE A 239 -21.12 -13.19 -5.25
N TYR A 240 -20.70 -12.02 -4.76
CA TYR A 240 -21.65 -10.99 -4.28
C TYR A 240 -22.53 -10.42 -5.39
N LEU A 241 -22.02 -10.30 -6.62
CA LEU A 241 -22.83 -9.89 -7.78
C LEU A 241 -23.91 -10.92 -8.11
N TYR A 242 -23.56 -12.21 -8.08
CA TYR A 242 -24.52 -13.31 -8.24
C TYR A 242 -25.58 -13.29 -7.14
N GLN A 243 -25.16 -13.17 -5.87
CA GLN A 243 -26.07 -13.11 -4.73
C GLN A 243 -27.03 -11.91 -4.82
N ALA A 244 -26.53 -10.75 -5.22
CA ALA A 244 -27.36 -9.56 -5.44
C ALA A 244 -28.41 -9.81 -6.52
N SER A 245 -28.02 -10.41 -7.64
CA SER A 245 -28.94 -10.74 -8.75
C SER A 245 -30.02 -11.74 -8.33
N TRP A 246 -29.62 -12.78 -7.57
CA TRP A 246 -30.57 -13.76 -7.03
C TRP A 246 -31.56 -13.13 -6.04
N ALA A 247 -31.08 -12.27 -5.15
CA ALA A 247 -31.91 -11.54 -4.20
C ALA A 247 -32.93 -10.64 -4.89
N ILE A 248 -32.55 -9.98 -6.00
CA ILE A 248 -33.48 -9.19 -6.83
C ILE A 248 -34.60 -10.09 -7.40
N LYS A 249 -34.26 -11.24 -7.99
CA LYS A 249 -35.26 -12.18 -8.57
C LYS A 249 -36.27 -12.69 -7.53
N HIS A 250 -35.88 -12.74 -6.25
CA HIS A 250 -36.71 -13.26 -5.15
C HIS A 250 -37.25 -12.17 -4.21
N ASN A 251 -37.20 -10.88 -4.60
CA ASN A 251 -37.64 -9.74 -3.79
C ASN A 251 -37.03 -9.71 -2.36
N LYS A 252 -35.76 -10.10 -2.24
CA LYS A 252 -34.98 -10.04 -1.00
C LYS A 252 -34.08 -8.81 -0.96
N SER A 253 -33.66 -8.44 0.25
CA SER A 253 -32.76 -7.29 0.44
C SER A 253 -31.36 -7.54 -0.14
N ILE A 254 -30.88 -6.60 -0.95
CA ILE A 254 -29.54 -6.62 -1.55
C ILE A 254 -28.48 -5.86 -0.74
N ILE A 255 -28.90 -5.13 0.31
CA ILE A 255 -28.06 -4.17 1.04
C ILE A 255 -26.76 -4.81 1.53
N LYS A 256 -26.84 -6.01 2.11
CA LYS A 256 -25.67 -6.78 2.57
C LYS A 256 -24.69 -7.06 1.43
N CYS A 257 -25.18 -7.51 0.28
CA CYS A 257 -24.35 -7.86 -0.87
C CYS A 257 -23.62 -6.63 -1.40
N VAL A 258 -24.33 -5.50 -1.50
CA VAL A 258 -23.79 -4.23 -1.99
C VAL A 258 -22.70 -3.71 -1.05
N ILE A 259 -22.94 -3.67 0.26
CA ILE A 259 -21.96 -3.22 1.25
C ILE A 259 -20.67 -4.08 1.20
N LEU A 260 -20.83 -5.41 1.18
CA LEU A 260 -19.68 -6.33 1.15
C LEU A 260 -18.92 -6.25 -0.18
N PHE A 261 -19.61 -6.07 -1.30
CA PHE A 261 -18.99 -5.82 -2.60
C PHE A 261 -18.15 -4.53 -2.58
N PHE A 262 -18.73 -3.42 -2.08
CA PHE A 262 -18.02 -2.15 -1.98
C PHE A 262 -16.84 -2.19 -1.01
N SER A 263 -16.91 -3.02 0.03
CA SER A 263 -15.77 -3.24 0.93
C SER A 263 -14.60 -3.89 0.19
N VAL A 264 -14.84 -4.99 -0.54
CA VAL A 264 -13.77 -5.74 -1.23
C VAL A 264 -13.18 -4.94 -2.40
N ILE A 265 -14.00 -4.23 -3.16
CA ILE A 265 -13.52 -3.39 -4.27
C ILE A 265 -12.67 -2.22 -3.77
N THR A 266 -13.04 -1.61 -2.63
CA THR A 266 -12.29 -0.50 -2.02
C THR A 266 -10.92 -0.97 -1.55
N GLU A 267 -10.84 -2.13 -0.91
CA GLU A 267 -9.56 -2.72 -0.51
C GLU A 267 -8.64 -2.95 -1.72
N LEU A 268 -9.14 -3.57 -2.78
CA LEU A 268 -8.37 -3.79 -4.01
C LEU A 268 -7.92 -2.46 -4.65
N PHE A 269 -8.78 -1.45 -4.62
CA PHE A 269 -8.47 -0.12 -5.15
C PHE A 269 -7.27 0.52 -4.43
N TYR A 270 -7.21 0.45 -3.09
CA TYR A 270 -6.07 0.96 -2.32
C TYR A 270 -4.76 0.31 -2.71
N TYR A 271 -4.73 -1.02 -2.86
CA TYR A 271 -3.54 -1.74 -3.33
C TYR A 271 -3.09 -1.25 -4.72
N CYS A 272 -4.03 -1.10 -5.66
CA CYS A 272 -3.73 -0.67 -7.02
C CYS A 272 -3.29 0.80 -7.13
N ILE A 273 -3.88 1.70 -6.33
CA ILE A 273 -3.43 3.10 -6.26
C ILE A 273 -2.02 3.18 -5.68
N SER A 274 -1.76 2.51 -4.55
CA SER A 274 -0.46 2.56 -3.88
C SER A 274 0.66 2.01 -4.77
N GLY A 275 0.40 0.93 -5.51
CA GLY A 275 1.36 0.39 -6.49
C GLY A 275 1.57 1.29 -7.70
N THR A 276 0.51 1.98 -8.18
CA THR A 276 0.63 2.95 -9.27
C THR A 276 1.44 4.16 -8.83
N LEU A 277 1.19 4.67 -7.61
CA LEU A 277 1.95 5.78 -7.04
C LEU A 277 3.43 5.42 -6.96
N LEU A 278 3.78 4.20 -6.53
CA LEU A 278 5.17 3.73 -6.52
C LEU A 278 5.83 3.75 -7.90
N THR A 279 5.09 3.32 -8.92
CA THR A 279 5.61 3.32 -10.29
C THR A 279 5.84 4.75 -10.79
N LEU A 280 4.90 5.66 -10.56
CA LEU A 280 5.01 7.07 -10.93
C LEU A 280 6.15 7.77 -10.18
N GLN A 281 6.32 7.50 -8.89
CA GLN A 281 7.44 8.02 -8.10
C GLN A 281 8.79 7.47 -8.60
N GLY A 282 8.84 6.21 -9.07
CA GLY A 282 10.02 5.67 -9.72
C GLY A 282 10.37 6.38 -11.03
N GLU A 283 9.37 6.74 -11.85
CA GLU A 283 9.57 7.52 -13.07
C GLU A 283 10.07 8.94 -12.76
N ALA A 284 9.45 9.62 -11.79
CA ALA A 284 9.88 10.94 -11.33
C ALA A 284 11.30 10.94 -10.72
N LEU A 285 11.71 9.83 -10.10
CA LEU A 285 13.08 9.59 -9.65
C LEU A 285 14.06 9.52 -10.82
N ARG A 286 13.74 8.76 -11.85
CA ARG A 286 14.55 8.70 -13.07
C ARG A 286 14.74 10.07 -13.71
N ASP A 287 13.67 10.85 -13.78
CA ASP A 287 13.73 12.20 -14.35
C ASP A 287 14.58 13.13 -13.48
N SER A 288 14.51 12.99 -12.15
CA SER A 288 15.32 13.78 -11.22
C SER A 288 16.81 13.40 -11.31
N GLN A 289 17.14 12.13 -11.51
CA GLN A 289 18.51 11.64 -11.75
C GLN A 289 19.11 12.21 -13.04
N TYR A 290 18.34 12.25 -14.13
CA TYR A 290 18.80 12.79 -15.40
C TYR A 290 19.08 14.30 -15.33
N ASN A 291 18.26 15.02 -14.56
CA ASN A 291 18.32 16.49 -14.42
C ASN A 291 19.30 16.99 -13.37
N VAL A 292 20.09 16.11 -12.75
CA VAL A 292 21.21 16.49 -11.89
C VAL A 292 22.16 17.43 -12.68
N PRO A 293 22.82 18.44 -12.07
CA PRO A 293 23.78 19.32 -12.75
C PRO A 293 25.12 18.64 -13.12
N TRP A 294 25.07 17.41 -13.64
CA TRP A 294 26.24 16.59 -14.01
C TRP A 294 27.11 17.26 -15.08
N HIS A 295 26.53 18.12 -15.92
CA HIS A 295 27.25 18.85 -16.97
C HIS A 295 28.23 19.89 -16.42
N ASN A 296 28.06 20.34 -15.18
CA ASN A 296 29.02 21.23 -14.51
C ASN A 296 30.26 20.47 -14.01
N TYR A 297 30.14 19.15 -13.86
CA TYR A 297 31.16 18.26 -13.29
C TYR A 297 31.56 17.15 -14.27
N LEU A 298 32.00 17.55 -15.46
CA LEU A 298 32.42 16.65 -16.53
C LEU A 298 33.69 15.88 -16.16
N ASN A 299 33.52 14.78 -15.43
CA ASN A 299 34.53 13.80 -15.09
C ASN A 299 34.01 12.40 -15.46
N ARG A 300 34.93 11.49 -15.81
CA ARG A 300 34.63 10.08 -16.09
C ARG A 300 33.84 9.43 -14.96
N GLU A 301 34.21 9.70 -13.71
CA GLU A 301 33.53 9.15 -12.54
C GLU A 301 32.05 9.57 -12.46
N VAL A 302 31.75 10.84 -12.71
CA VAL A 302 30.36 11.35 -12.71
C VAL A 302 29.55 10.71 -13.84
N GLY A 303 30.15 10.57 -15.02
CA GLY A 303 29.53 9.87 -16.15
C GLY A 303 29.19 8.42 -15.82
N ASP A 304 30.13 7.67 -15.24
CA ASP A 304 29.93 6.27 -14.86
C ASP A 304 28.82 6.15 -13.80
N LEU A 305 28.81 7.02 -12.78
CA LEU A 305 27.77 7.06 -11.74
C LEU A 305 26.37 7.35 -12.31
N LEU A 306 26.27 8.33 -13.21
CA LEU A 306 25.00 8.68 -13.85
C LEU A 306 24.47 7.53 -14.73
N ILE A 307 25.34 6.88 -15.49
CA ILE A 307 24.96 5.72 -16.32
C ILE A 307 24.44 4.59 -15.43
N ILE A 308 25.12 4.29 -14.32
CA ILE A 308 24.66 3.28 -13.35
C ILE A 308 23.28 3.65 -12.80
N ALA A 309 23.06 4.91 -12.40
CA ALA A 309 21.78 5.39 -11.89
C ALA A 309 20.65 5.15 -12.91
N LEU A 310 20.89 5.56 -14.16
CA LEU A 310 19.90 5.47 -15.23
C LEU A 310 19.61 4.02 -15.62
N ILE A 311 20.62 3.15 -15.71
CA ILE A 311 20.45 1.72 -16.01
C ILE A 311 19.61 1.05 -14.91
N GLN A 312 19.84 1.37 -13.64
CA GLN A 312 19.04 0.85 -12.53
C GLN A 312 17.56 1.30 -12.65
N SER A 313 17.34 2.55 -13.05
CA SER A 313 16.01 3.14 -13.22
C SER A 313 15.27 2.72 -14.50
N VAL A 314 15.90 1.92 -15.38
CA VAL A 314 15.20 1.29 -16.52
C VAL A 314 14.18 0.28 -16.03
N LYS A 315 14.48 -0.47 -14.95
CA LYS A 315 13.55 -1.39 -14.32
C LYS A 315 12.54 -0.57 -13.50
N PRO A 316 11.23 -0.62 -13.81
CA PRO A 316 10.24 0.15 -13.07
C PRO A 316 10.14 -0.35 -11.62
N LEU A 317 9.90 0.58 -10.69
CA LEU A 317 9.66 0.28 -9.28
C LEU A 317 8.20 -0.17 -9.11
N GLU A 318 7.99 -1.49 -9.00
CA GLU A 318 6.67 -2.09 -9.07
C GLU A 318 6.39 -3.04 -7.90
N ILE A 319 5.16 -2.99 -7.39
CA ILE A 319 4.64 -4.00 -6.48
C ILE A 319 3.99 -5.13 -7.27
N LYS A 320 4.56 -6.34 -7.16
CA LYS A 320 4.13 -7.49 -7.95
C LYS A 320 3.09 -8.32 -7.22
N ALA A 321 2.02 -8.69 -7.94
CA ALA A 321 1.10 -9.75 -7.57
C ALA A 321 1.68 -11.10 -8.02
N GLY A 322 2.73 -11.56 -7.35
CA GLY A 322 3.48 -12.77 -7.73
C GLY A 322 4.26 -12.58 -9.03
N TYR A 323 4.22 -13.57 -9.92
CA TYR A 323 4.95 -13.53 -11.19
C TYR A 323 4.10 -13.05 -12.39
N PHE A 324 2.78 -12.90 -12.21
CA PHE A 324 1.85 -12.78 -13.35
C PHE A 324 1.33 -11.36 -13.58
N SER A 325 1.31 -10.49 -12.57
CA SER A 325 0.71 -9.16 -12.67
C SER A 325 1.32 -8.17 -11.67
N VAL A 326 1.12 -6.88 -11.93
CA VAL A 326 1.54 -5.77 -11.07
C VAL A 326 0.31 -5.10 -10.48
N PHE A 327 0.38 -4.65 -9.22
CA PHE A 327 -0.69 -3.83 -8.65
C PHE A 327 -0.65 -2.44 -9.28
N SER A 328 -1.59 -2.18 -10.18
CA SER A 328 -1.73 -0.91 -10.86
C SER A 328 -3.20 -0.58 -11.11
N VAL A 329 -3.52 0.69 -11.33
CA VAL A 329 -4.87 1.11 -11.74
C VAL A 329 -5.29 0.41 -13.04
N LYS A 330 -4.35 0.09 -13.94
CA LYS A 330 -4.64 -0.69 -15.16
C LYS A 330 -5.12 -2.11 -14.81
N THR A 331 -4.51 -2.76 -13.83
CA THR A 331 -4.93 -4.07 -13.33
C THR A 331 -6.30 -3.99 -12.65
N PHE A 332 -6.55 -2.94 -11.85
CA PHE A 332 -7.85 -2.69 -11.24
C PHE A 332 -8.97 -2.56 -12.28
N LEU A 333 -8.76 -1.75 -13.32
CA LEU A 333 -9.72 -1.59 -14.42
C LEU A 333 -9.94 -2.92 -15.17
N SER A 334 -8.89 -3.72 -15.33
CA SER A 334 -8.99 -5.05 -15.94
C SER A 334 -9.85 -5.99 -15.09
N VAL A 335 -9.72 -5.95 -13.76
CA VAL A 335 -10.59 -6.71 -12.84
C VAL A 335 -12.05 -6.26 -12.95
N ILE A 336 -12.32 -4.95 -12.97
CA ILE A 336 -13.69 -4.43 -13.16
C ILE A 336 -14.29 -4.91 -14.49
N PHE A 337 -13.50 -4.88 -15.57
CA PHE A 337 -13.94 -5.34 -16.88
C PHE A 337 -14.29 -6.84 -16.88
N VAL A 338 -13.49 -7.67 -16.18
CA VAL A 338 -13.78 -9.09 -15.99
C VAL A 338 -15.10 -9.28 -15.22
N LEU A 339 -15.35 -8.50 -14.17
CA LEU A 339 -16.61 -8.54 -13.42
C LEU A 339 -17.81 -8.15 -14.30
N GLN A 340 -17.68 -7.11 -15.13
CA GLN A 340 -18.73 -6.70 -16.06
C GLN A 340 -19.05 -7.81 -17.08
N LYS A 341 -18.02 -8.48 -17.60
CA LYS A 341 -18.19 -9.63 -18.50
C LYS A 341 -18.87 -10.80 -17.80
N ALA A 342 -18.48 -11.13 -16.57
CA ALA A 342 -19.08 -12.20 -15.79
C ALA A 342 -20.58 -11.95 -15.56
N SER A 343 -20.95 -10.71 -15.19
CA SER A 343 -22.35 -10.30 -15.03
C SER A 343 -23.14 -10.38 -16.33
N SER A 344 -22.53 -9.97 -17.46
CA SER A 344 -23.18 -10.03 -18.78
C SER A 344 -23.43 -11.48 -19.21
N PHE A 345 -22.43 -12.35 -19.03
CA PHE A 345 -22.57 -13.79 -19.32
C PHE A 345 -23.67 -14.43 -18.45
N TYR A 346 -23.71 -14.09 -17.16
CA TYR A 346 -24.76 -14.54 -16.26
C TYR A 346 -26.16 -14.07 -16.67
N ALA A 347 -26.30 -12.80 -17.08
CA ALA A 347 -27.57 -12.28 -17.58
C ALA A 347 -28.04 -13.05 -18.82
N ILE A 348 -27.14 -13.30 -19.78
CA ILE A 348 -27.43 -14.09 -20.98
C ILE A 348 -27.86 -15.52 -20.60
N LEU A 349 -27.12 -16.18 -19.70
CA LEU A 349 -27.44 -17.53 -19.26
C LEU A 349 -28.86 -17.59 -18.65
N ASN A 350 -29.23 -16.61 -17.82
CA ASN A 350 -30.58 -16.52 -17.28
C ASN A 350 -31.63 -16.32 -18.38
N THR A 351 -31.38 -15.48 -19.38
CA THR A 351 -32.33 -15.30 -20.49
C THR A 351 -32.50 -16.51 -21.40
N VAL A 352 -31.51 -17.41 -21.44
CA VAL A 352 -31.56 -18.65 -22.25
C VAL A 352 -32.20 -19.81 -21.48
N MET A 353 -32.12 -19.79 -20.14
CA MET A 353 -32.67 -20.83 -19.27
C MET A 353 -34.11 -20.56 -18.80
N ASP A 354 -34.53 -19.30 -18.74
CA ASP A 354 -35.94 -18.90 -18.58
C ASP A 354 -36.67 -19.03 -19.95
#